data_AF-A0AB32UX26-F1
#
_entry.id   AF-A0AB32UX26-F1
#
_cell.length_a   1.000
_cell.length_b   1.000
_cell.length_c   1.000
_cell.angle_alpha   90.00
_cell.angle_beta   90.00
_cell.angle_gamma   90.00
#
_symmetry.space_group_name_H-M   'P 1'
#
loop_
_entity.id
_entity.type
_entity.pdbx_description
1 polymer ?
#
loop_
_entity_poly.entity_id
_entity_poly.type
_entity_poly.pdbx_seq_one_letter_code
_entity_poly.pdbx_strand_id
1 'polypeptide(L)'
;MAKLGLLLATLALVLFLGNASVYHTTVTVDSEENPWGSKESSCQKQIKKQNYLKHCQEYMEEQSRGSGSSSSRERYSRPVSKHLDSCCQQLEKLDTPCRCPGLKQAVQQQAEEGEFGREELQEMYETVDKIMNKCDVEPGRCNLQPRNWF
;
A
#
# COMPACT_ATOMS: atom_id res chain seq x y z
N MET A 1 62.26 17.86 3.93
CA MET A 1 61.50 16.60 4.04
C MET A 1 60.81 16.39 5.41
N ALA A 2 61.07 17.20 6.46
CA ALA A 2 60.47 16.97 7.79
C ALA A 2 59.06 17.58 8.01
N LYS A 3 58.57 18.45 7.10
CA LYS A 3 57.28 19.14 7.27
C LYS A 3 56.06 18.32 6.82
N LEU A 4 56.26 17.33 5.96
CA LEU A 4 55.19 16.44 5.48
C LEU A 4 54.87 15.30 6.47
N GLY A 5 55.84 14.91 7.30
CA GLY A 5 55.62 13.89 8.34
C GLY A 5 54.72 14.37 9.48
N LEU A 6 54.77 15.66 9.81
CA LEU A 6 53.96 16.24 10.88
C LEU A 6 52.46 16.31 10.50
N LEU A 7 52.15 16.52 9.22
CA LEU A 7 50.77 16.59 8.71
C LEU A 7 50.09 15.21 8.62
N LEU A 8 50.87 14.15 8.36
CA LEU A 8 50.34 12.79 8.32
C LEU A 8 50.05 12.24 9.73
N ALA A 9 50.86 12.62 10.71
CA ALA A 9 50.67 12.20 12.10
C ALA A 9 49.41 12.82 12.75
N THR A 10 49.06 14.06 12.42
CA THR A 10 47.84 14.70 12.94
C THR A 10 46.57 14.11 12.33
N LEU A 11 46.60 13.71 11.06
CA LEU A 11 45.43 13.13 10.38
C LEU A 11 45.04 11.75 10.93
N ALA A 12 46.03 10.94 11.34
CA ALA A 12 45.80 9.62 11.92
C ALA A 12 45.15 9.68 13.32
N LEU A 13 45.42 10.73 14.11
CA LEU A 13 44.88 10.87 15.46
C LEU A 13 43.37 11.20 15.46
N VAL A 14 42.90 11.93 14.46
CA VAL A 14 41.48 12.32 14.30
C VAL A 14 40.60 11.11 13.96
N LEU A 15 41.13 10.13 13.23
CA LEU A 15 40.37 8.94 12.82
C LEU A 15 40.11 7.93 13.95
N PHE A 16 40.90 7.95 15.03
CA PHE A 16 40.72 7.03 16.16
C PHE A 16 39.67 7.50 17.19
N LEU A 17 39.30 8.77 17.19
CA LEU A 17 38.29 9.32 18.11
C LEU A 17 36.84 9.10 17.64
N GLY A 18 36.63 8.51 16.45
CA GLY A 18 35.32 8.24 15.86
C GLY A 18 34.64 6.93 16.30
N ASN A 19 35.23 6.17 17.23
CA ASN A 19 34.64 4.92 17.74
C ASN A 19 34.18 5.09 19.18
N ALA A 20 33.29 6.05 19.39
CA ALA A 20 32.46 6.10 20.58
C ALA A 20 31.06 5.59 20.20
N SER A 21 30.93 4.30 19.89
CA SER A 21 29.65 3.59 19.89
C SER A 21 29.19 3.46 21.35
N VAL A 22 28.73 4.60 21.85
CA VAL A 22 28.29 4.86 23.21
C VAL A 22 26.88 4.29 23.36
N TYR A 23 26.83 3.22 24.15
CA TYR A 23 25.69 2.63 24.86
C TYR A 23 24.44 2.31 24.04
N HIS A 24 24.35 1.02 23.73
CA HIS A 24 23.12 0.27 23.58
C HIS A 24 22.19 0.55 24.78
N THR A 25 21.28 1.50 24.63
CA THR A 25 20.16 1.68 25.56
C THR A 25 18.91 1.33 24.80
N THR A 26 18.35 0.18 25.16
CA THR A 26 16.94 -0.17 24.95
C THR A 26 16.07 0.99 25.39
N VAL A 27 15.66 1.83 24.43
CA VAL A 27 14.61 2.84 24.63
C VAL A 27 13.57 2.59 23.55
N THR A 28 12.49 1.95 23.99
CA THR A 28 11.19 1.96 23.33
C THR A 28 10.65 3.39 23.33
N VAL A 29 10.99 4.22 22.34
CA VAL A 29 10.21 5.43 22.05
C VAL A 29 10.22 5.67 20.54
N ASP A 30 9.00 5.80 20.07
CA ASP A 30 8.51 6.20 18.76
C ASP A 30 9.10 7.54 18.28
N SER A 31 8.99 7.77 16.96
CA SER A 31 9.15 9.04 16.25
C SER A 31 10.53 9.43 15.63
N GLU A 32 10.61 9.17 14.32
CA GLU A 32 10.90 10.11 13.22
C GLU A 32 12.27 10.83 13.08
N GLU A 33 13.09 10.41 12.09
CA GLU A 33 14.01 11.29 11.32
C GLU A 33 14.54 10.69 9.97
N ASN A 34 13.76 10.86 8.86
CA ASN A 34 14.02 11.32 7.45
C ASN A 34 15.27 10.89 6.60
N PRO A 35 15.42 11.14 5.25
CA PRO A 35 14.53 11.32 4.06
C PRO A 35 15.00 10.51 2.78
N TRP A 36 14.12 10.19 1.82
CA TRP A 36 14.47 9.69 0.44
C TRP A 36 14.94 8.24 0.22
N GLY A 37 14.58 7.31 1.10
CA GLY A 37 14.62 5.89 0.78
C GLY A 37 13.46 5.23 1.48
N SER A 38 12.30 5.13 0.82
CA SER A 38 11.11 4.54 1.44
C SER A 38 11.48 3.13 1.90
N LYS A 39 11.63 2.94 3.22
CA LYS A 39 11.74 1.61 3.83
C LYS A 39 10.46 0.90 3.43
N GLU A 40 10.54 0.11 2.37
CA GLU A 40 9.38 -0.60 1.83
C GLU A 40 8.76 -1.41 2.97
N SER A 41 7.55 -1.02 3.37
CA SER A 41 6.88 -1.66 4.50
C SER A 41 6.63 -3.13 4.18
N SER A 42 6.48 -3.97 5.21
CA SER A 42 6.19 -5.41 5.01
C SER A 42 4.98 -5.61 4.09
N CYS A 43 3.95 -4.77 4.24
CA CYS A 43 2.77 -4.80 3.39
C CYS A 43 3.07 -4.43 1.93
N GLN A 44 3.88 -3.41 1.67
CA GLN A 44 4.24 -3.03 0.28
C GLN A 44 4.88 -4.20 -0.47
N LYS A 45 5.79 -4.93 0.18
CA LYS A 45 6.43 -6.12 -0.41
C LYS A 45 5.42 -7.21 -0.75
N GLN A 46 4.47 -7.47 0.14
CA GLN A 46 3.43 -8.48 -0.08
C GLN A 46 2.46 -8.06 -1.19
N ILE A 47 2.04 -6.80 -1.20
CA ILE A 47 1.16 -6.23 -2.23
C ILE A 47 1.83 -6.36 -3.61
N LYS A 48 3.12 -6.01 -3.71
CA LYS A 48 3.90 -6.18 -4.94
C LYS A 48 3.98 -7.65 -5.37
N LYS A 49 4.20 -8.57 -4.42
CA LYS A 49 4.21 -10.03 -4.69
C LYS A 49 2.87 -10.54 -5.21
N GLN A 50 1.76 -9.92 -4.80
CA GLN A 50 0.41 -10.18 -5.31
C GLN A 50 0.04 -9.32 -6.52
N ASN A 51 1.03 -8.83 -7.27
CA ASN A 51 0.83 -8.03 -8.47
C ASN A 51 -0.11 -6.83 -8.24
N TYR A 52 0.11 -6.12 -7.13
CA TYR A 52 -0.64 -4.93 -6.72
C TYR A 52 -2.17 -5.13 -6.65
N LEU A 53 -2.60 -6.38 -6.42
CA LEU A 53 -4.02 -6.74 -6.38
C LEU A 53 -4.77 -6.42 -7.67
N LYS A 54 -4.12 -6.63 -8.82
CA LYS A 54 -4.70 -6.36 -10.15
C LYS A 54 -6.12 -6.90 -10.36
N HIS A 55 -6.46 -8.09 -9.84
CA HIS A 55 -7.82 -8.60 -10.00
C HIS A 55 -8.84 -7.88 -9.13
N CYS A 56 -8.44 -7.38 -7.96
CA CYS A 56 -9.28 -6.50 -7.17
C CYS A 56 -9.50 -5.17 -7.90
N GLN A 57 -8.47 -4.62 -8.55
CA GLN A 57 -8.60 -3.44 -9.40
C GLN A 57 -9.63 -3.66 -10.51
N GLU A 58 -9.45 -4.72 -11.30
CA GLU A 58 -10.37 -5.07 -12.40
C GLU A 58 -11.81 -5.25 -11.89
N TYR A 59 -12.01 -5.92 -10.74
CA TYR A 59 -13.32 -6.06 -10.13
C TYR A 59 -13.94 -4.71 -9.69
N MET A 60 -13.15 -3.83 -9.07
CA MET A 60 -13.62 -2.50 -8.62
C MET A 60 -14.06 -1.63 -9.80
N GLU A 61 -13.29 -1.65 -10.89
CA GLU A 61 -13.63 -0.95 -12.13
C GLU A 61 -14.89 -1.50 -12.81
N GLU A 62 -15.05 -2.83 -12.84
CA GLU A 62 -16.28 -3.45 -13.34
C GLU A 62 -17.50 -3.08 -12.50
N GLN A 63 -17.34 -2.93 -11.18
CA GLN A 63 -18.43 -2.49 -10.31
C GLN A 63 -18.78 -1.02 -10.55
N SER A 64 -17.80 -0.12 -10.61
CA SER A 64 -18.04 1.32 -10.73
C SER A 64 -18.62 1.70 -12.11
N ARG A 65 -18.03 1.21 -13.20
CA ARG A 65 -18.51 1.53 -14.55
C ARG A 65 -19.81 0.81 -14.91
N GLY A 66 -20.03 -0.38 -14.34
CA GLY A 66 -21.24 -1.15 -14.56
C GLY A 66 -22.47 -0.65 -13.79
N SER A 67 -22.35 0.41 -12.97
CA SER A 67 -23.48 1.09 -12.31
C SER A 67 -24.15 2.14 -13.21
N GLY A 68 -23.45 2.66 -14.23
CA GLY A 68 -23.93 3.72 -15.13
C GLY A 68 -24.89 3.26 -16.24
N SER A 69 -24.89 1.98 -16.61
CA SER A 69 -25.86 1.42 -17.58
C SER A 69 -27.16 1.02 -16.88
N SER A 70 -27.92 2.04 -16.49
CA SER A 70 -29.29 1.91 -15.99
C SER A 70 -30.26 1.53 -17.12
N SER A 71 -30.09 0.34 -17.69
CA SER A 71 -31.20 -0.39 -18.32
C SER A 71 -31.86 -1.21 -17.22
N SER A 72 -32.94 -0.69 -16.65
CA SER A 72 -33.68 -1.21 -15.50
C SER A 72 -34.33 -2.61 -15.66
N ARG A 73 -33.73 -3.54 -16.40
CA ARG A 73 -34.30 -4.87 -16.68
C ARG A 73 -33.45 -6.07 -16.28
N GLU A 74 -32.19 -5.92 -15.86
CA GLU A 74 -31.35 -7.08 -15.50
C GLU A 74 -30.83 -7.02 -14.07
N ARG A 75 -31.75 -6.91 -13.10
CA ARG A 75 -31.40 -7.04 -11.67
C ARG A 75 -31.19 -8.51 -11.23
N TYR A 76 -31.42 -9.48 -12.12
CA TYR A 76 -31.46 -10.92 -11.77
C TYR A 76 -30.27 -11.77 -12.23
N SER A 77 -29.31 -11.22 -12.99
CA SER A 77 -28.09 -11.96 -13.36
C SER A 77 -26.99 -11.00 -13.77
N ARG A 78 -26.45 -10.23 -12.81
CA ARG A 78 -25.14 -9.62 -13.04
C ARG A 78 -24.13 -10.77 -13.13
N PRO A 79 -23.38 -10.93 -14.24
CA PRO A 79 -22.43 -12.01 -14.37
C PRO A 79 -21.47 -11.98 -13.18
N VAL A 80 -21.24 -13.16 -12.57
CA VAL A 80 -20.19 -13.30 -11.56
C VAL A 80 -18.90 -12.82 -12.20
N SER A 81 -18.34 -11.74 -11.66
CA SER A 81 -17.10 -11.20 -12.19
C SER A 81 -16.03 -12.28 -12.14
N LYS A 82 -15.39 -12.53 -13.27
CA LYS A 82 -14.25 -13.46 -13.39
C LYS A 82 -13.05 -13.05 -12.54
N HIS A 83 -13.04 -11.81 -12.03
CA HIS A 83 -11.94 -11.24 -11.25
C HIS A 83 -12.14 -11.37 -9.74
N LEU A 84 -13.35 -11.63 -9.26
CA LEU A 84 -13.62 -11.67 -7.82
C LEU A 84 -12.88 -12.83 -7.13
N ASP A 85 -12.95 -14.04 -7.67
CA ASP A 85 -12.29 -15.20 -7.08
C ASP A 85 -10.77 -15.02 -7.01
N SER A 86 -10.18 -14.50 -8.09
CA SER A 86 -8.75 -14.19 -8.15
C SER A 86 -8.37 -13.04 -7.22
N CYS A 87 -9.24 -12.04 -7.02
CA CYS A 87 -9.05 -10.99 -6.03
C CYS A 87 -9.03 -11.56 -4.62
N CYS A 88 -9.98 -12.44 -4.27
CA CYS A 88 -10.01 -13.09 -2.96
C CYS A 88 -8.72 -13.89 -2.71
N GLN A 89 -8.24 -14.66 -3.71
CA GLN A 89 -6.96 -15.37 -3.60
C GLN A 89 -5.75 -14.45 -3.42
N GLN A 90 -5.77 -13.24 -4.01
CA GLN A 90 -4.72 -12.25 -3.77
C GLN A 90 -4.76 -11.72 -2.33
N LEU A 91 -5.96 -11.48 -1.78
CA LEU A 91 -6.16 -11.01 -0.39
C LEU A 91 -5.83 -12.06 0.66
N GLU A 92 -6.13 -13.33 0.41
CA GLU A 92 -5.79 -14.43 1.32
C GLU A 92 -4.27 -14.57 1.50
N LYS A 93 -3.49 -14.24 0.47
CA LYS A 93 -2.02 -14.29 0.49
C LYS A 93 -1.37 -13.06 1.13
N LEU A 94 -2.17 -12.06 1.50
CA LEU A 94 -1.74 -10.93 2.31
C LEU A 94 -1.98 -11.24 3.78
N ASP A 95 -1.04 -10.81 4.62
CA ASP A 95 -1.26 -10.77 6.06
C ASP A 95 -2.47 -9.88 6.38
N THR A 96 -3.24 -10.24 7.39
CA THR A 96 -4.42 -9.49 7.86
C THR A 96 -4.21 -7.96 7.94
N PRO A 97 -3.13 -7.43 8.56
CA PRO A 97 -2.90 -5.98 8.60
C PRO A 97 -2.62 -5.35 7.23
N CYS A 98 -2.29 -6.12 6.19
CA CYS A 98 -1.92 -5.64 4.86
C CYS A 98 -3.06 -5.64 3.84
N ARG A 99 -4.20 -6.30 4.15
CA ARG A 99 -5.35 -6.38 3.24
C ARG A 99 -5.98 -5.02 2.95
N CYS A 100 -6.33 -4.26 3.99
CA CYS A 100 -6.90 -2.93 3.81
C CYS A 100 -5.93 -1.91 3.18
N PRO A 101 -4.65 -1.81 3.62
CA PRO A 101 -3.66 -1.00 2.91
C PRO A 101 -3.48 -1.40 1.44
N GLY A 102 -3.52 -2.70 1.14
CA GLY A 102 -3.43 -3.22 -0.21
C GLY A 102 -4.61 -2.79 -1.09
N LEU A 103 -5.84 -2.98 -0.61
CA LEU A 103 -7.04 -2.56 -1.35
C LEU A 103 -7.11 -1.05 -1.52
N LYS A 104 -6.70 -0.28 -0.51
CA LYS A 104 -6.60 1.17 -0.61
C LYS A 104 -5.62 1.58 -1.72
N GLN A 105 -4.44 0.98 -1.73
CA GLN A 105 -3.44 1.26 -2.77
C GLN A 105 -3.94 0.87 -4.16
N ALA A 106 -4.67 -0.24 -4.28
CA ALA A 106 -5.27 -0.65 -5.54
C ALA A 106 -6.25 0.40 -6.09
N VAL A 107 -7.12 0.97 -5.25
CA VAL A 107 -8.02 2.08 -5.66
C VAL A 107 -7.20 3.32 -6.07
N GLN A 108 -6.16 3.66 -5.31
CA GLN A 108 -5.32 4.83 -5.60
C GLN A 108 -4.58 4.69 -6.94
N GLN A 109 -4.04 3.51 -7.23
CA GLN A 109 -3.38 3.25 -8.51
C GLN A 109 -4.35 3.40 -9.69
N GLN A 110 -5.59 2.90 -9.56
CA GLN A 110 -6.59 3.10 -10.61
C GLN A 110 -7.00 4.56 -10.77
N ALA A 111 -7.05 5.33 -9.68
CA ALA A 111 -7.34 6.76 -9.73
C ALA A 111 -6.22 7.57 -10.42
N GLU A 112 -4.96 7.14 -10.26
CA GLU A 112 -3.81 7.77 -10.89
C GLU A 112 -3.62 7.37 -12.36
N GLU A 113 -3.90 6.11 -12.70
CA GLU A 113 -3.71 5.55 -14.04
C GLU A 113 -4.90 5.74 -14.98
N GLY A 114 -6.11 5.94 -14.43
CA GLY A 114 -7.35 6.01 -15.20
C GLY A 114 -8.08 7.35 -15.12
N GLU A 115 -8.91 7.63 -16.13
CA GLU A 115 -9.85 8.75 -16.11
C GLU A 115 -11.14 8.35 -15.40
N PHE A 116 -11.16 8.40 -14.07
CA PHE A 116 -12.36 8.14 -13.27
C PHE A 116 -13.00 9.44 -12.77
N GLY A 117 -14.32 9.53 -12.93
CA GLY A 117 -15.10 10.60 -12.32
C GLY A 117 -15.14 10.48 -10.79
N ARG A 118 -15.53 11.56 -10.10
CA ARG A 118 -15.65 11.58 -8.63
C ARG A 118 -16.61 10.52 -8.10
N GLU A 119 -17.73 10.31 -8.80
CA GLU A 119 -18.75 9.31 -8.43
C GLU A 119 -18.22 7.89 -8.64
N GLU A 120 -17.59 7.60 -9.78
CA GLU A 120 -17.00 6.29 -10.06
C GLU A 120 -15.91 5.94 -9.03
N LEU A 121 -15.06 6.90 -8.69
CA LEU A 121 -14.02 6.71 -7.68
C LEU A 121 -14.63 6.44 -6.30
N GLN A 122 -15.71 7.14 -5.93
CA GLN A 122 -16.44 6.86 -4.69
C GLN A 122 -17.01 5.44 -4.69
N GLU A 123 -17.61 4.99 -5.79
CA GLU A 123 -18.11 3.62 -5.91
C GLU A 123 -17.00 2.56 -5.79
N MET A 124 -15.80 2.86 -6.27
CA MET A 124 -14.63 1.99 -6.10
C MET A 124 -14.24 1.86 -4.64
N TYR A 125 -14.20 2.96 -3.89
CA TYR A 125 -13.96 2.93 -2.44
C TYR A 125 -15.03 2.12 -1.70
N GLU A 126 -16.31 2.29 -2.04
CA GLU A 126 -17.40 1.50 -1.44
C GLU A 126 -17.32 0.02 -1.80
N THR A 127 -16.74 -0.31 -2.96
CA THR A 127 -16.56 -1.69 -3.40
C THR A 127 -15.51 -2.43 -2.58
N VAL A 128 -14.55 -1.73 -1.95
CA VAL A 128 -13.57 -2.35 -1.05
C VAL A 128 -14.25 -3.13 0.08
N ASP A 129 -15.23 -2.54 0.75
CA ASP A 129 -15.94 -3.24 1.83
C ASP A 129 -16.79 -4.40 1.26
N LYS A 130 -17.33 -4.28 0.04
CA LYS A 130 -18.01 -5.41 -0.64
C LYS A 130 -17.05 -6.56 -0.91
N ILE A 131 -15.81 -6.28 -1.31
CA ILE A 131 -14.77 -7.30 -1.52
C ILE A 131 -14.47 -8.03 -0.21
N MET A 132 -14.22 -7.29 0.88
CA MET A 132 -13.90 -7.91 2.18
C MET A 132 -14.99 -8.88 2.64
N ASN A 133 -16.27 -8.48 2.50
CA ASN A 133 -17.40 -9.33 2.85
C ASN A 133 -17.56 -10.54 1.92
N LYS A 134 -17.41 -10.36 0.60
CA LYS A 134 -17.57 -11.46 -0.36
C LYS A 134 -16.44 -12.48 -0.30
N CYS A 135 -15.23 -12.03 0.01
CA CYS A 135 -14.06 -12.90 0.16
C CYS A 135 -13.97 -13.53 1.56
N ASP A 136 -14.82 -13.13 2.51
CA ASP A 136 -14.82 -13.63 3.90
C ASP A 136 -13.43 -13.55 4.57
N VAL A 137 -12.74 -12.42 4.37
CA VAL A 137 -11.39 -12.17 4.90
C VAL A 137 -11.40 -11.13 6.01
N GLU A 138 -10.58 -11.33 7.04
CA GLU A 138 -10.40 -10.34 8.10
C GLU A 138 -9.49 -9.17 7.68
N PRO A 139 -9.76 -7.94 8.14
CA PRO A 139 -10.99 -7.53 8.81
C PRO A 139 -12.15 -7.46 7.80
N GLY A 140 -13.37 -7.88 8.13
CA GLY A 140 -14.50 -7.92 7.17
C GLY A 140 -14.92 -6.57 6.56
N ARG A 141 -14.29 -5.46 6.97
CA ARG A 141 -14.44 -4.11 6.41
C ARG A 141 -13.18 -3.29 6.64
N CYS A 142 -12.90 -2.37 5.73
CA CYS A 142 -11.79 -1.42 5.81
C CYS A 142 -12.26 0.02 6.13
N ASN A 143 -13.55 0.34 5.92
CA ASN A 143 -14.14 1.67 6.16
C ASN A 143 -13.32 2.80 5.50
N LEU A 144 -12.90 2.59 4.25
CA LEU A 144 -12.13 3.60 3.52
C LEU A 144 -13.04 4.78 3.17
N GLN A 145 -12.64 6.00 3.53
CA GLN A 145 -13.39 7.22 3.21
C GLN A 145 -12.67 8.03 2.13
N PRO A 146 -13.36 8.46 1.06
CA PRO A 146 -12.76 9.32 0.02
C PRO A 146 -12.25 10.66 0.59
N ARG A 147 -12.92 11.19 1.62
CA ARG A 147 -12.67 12.53 2.18
C ARG A 147 -11.36 12.68 2.95
N ASN A 148 -10.74 11.61 3.43
CA ASN A 148 -9.51 11.71 4.23
C ASN A 148 -8.24 11.71 3.36
N TRP A 149 -8.38 11.87 2.03
CA TRP A 149 -7.29 11.73 1.06
C TRP A 149 -7.24 12.81 -0.04
N PHE A 150 -8.13 13.82 0.00
CA PHE A 150 -8.10 15.01 -0.85
C PHE A 150 -7.82 16.27 -0.02
#